data_AF-R9XCM6-F1
#
_entry.id   AF-R9XCM6-F1
#
_cell.length_a   1.000
_cell.length_b   1.000
_cell.length_c   1.000
_cell.angle_alpha   90.00
_cell.angle_beta   90.00
_cell.angle_gamma   90.00
#
_symmetry.space_group_name_H-M   'P 1'
#
loop_
_entity.id
_entity.type
_entity.pdbx_description
1 polymer ?
#
loop_
_entity_poly.entity_id
_entity_poly.type
_entity_poly.pdbx_seq_one_letter_code
_entity_poly.pdbx_strand_id
1 'polypeptide(L)'
;MHLRWHMFRGKLRPVLGAIALAIAASTCFFGLSLLTEELKQWVLIPIGQLLHLFWPVDPQYSEISPLKFMLEEDPSLVASWDLRERCKRYFDLTYRKNPAWSNQITFLQRDIVPDALYTARLMERWRIFTDCFIEGNEPLSTTLDEAIDIFDFQQRMYPFLAKARCWEEIWPNITDLNTGEHYRPGILNDGRRLNIDDNISFWKNWQIFSKGKGIIITAGAEHVEMLPRLLTVLDHLGNSLPVELINMGDLPTETIKKVAEYVQTKSNQSVRLVDCGKTMEENYRSSITSFRHKWLAYIFNTFEEAVFIDLDAVPFVNIEKFFEIEGYKSTGIAMFRDRSYDGQKPDECIKAMRMMMPSSEEQTLWQHQAKYTKKVNEDVMRNNPIDAGAATFYNKYMEGKSYHMAESGLIVMHKKKKLSSLINSFMLHMNFANHWCSHGDKEYLWLGQLISGETYYVDPLPAAALGVPQLLNNGGHLDEYKICSAQIAHMDKDGSILWVNGGLKNCKFDAVEKDFGEYPDYFSTTYTSRENLQKFYDLGLDIQMAFIPDFVGGTWTKARECRAFTWCSTIKADSMASAGLQSYIIQKGDSRLGAYNKIAEIWSKSPFLSSIA
;
A
#
# COMPACT_ATOMS: atom_id res chain seq x y z
N MET A 1 28.68 40.34 -24.66
CA MET A 1 27.95 41.31 -23.81
C MET A 1 27.89 40.75 -22.38
N HIS A 2 29.05 40.68 -21.75
CA HIS A 2 29.22 40.31 -20.33
C HIS A 2 29.23 41.60 -19.49
N LEU A 3 28.83 41.50 -18.23
CA LEU A 3 28.57 42.57 -17.23
C LEU A 3 27.18 43.21 -17.29
N ARG A 4 26.21 42.59 -16.60
CA ARG A 4 25.17 43.26 -15.76
C ARG A 4 24.23 42.23 -15.13
N TRP A 5 24.73 41.33 -14.28
CA TRP A 5 23.86 40.44 -13.47
C TRP A 5 24.35 40.21 -12.02
N HIS A 6 25.37 40.94 -11.56
CA HIS A 6 25.98 40.71 -10.24
C HIS A 6 25.64 41.71 -9.12
N MET A 7 24.67 42.62 -9.28
CA MET A 7 24.37 43.65 -8.26
C MET A 7 23.02 43.56 -7.53
N PHE A 8 22.24 42.47 -7.68
CA PHE A 8 20.96 42.34 -6.96
C PHE A 8 20.87 41.23 -5.91
N ARG A 9 21.97 40.54 -5.57
CA ARG A 9 21.97 39.46 -4.55
C ARG A 9 22.29 39.89 -3.11
N GLY A 10 22.52 41.18 -2.84
CA GLY A 10 22.97 41.65 -1.52
C GLY A 10 21.89 42.21 -0.59
N LYS A 11 20.69 42.57 -1.07
CA LYS A 11 19.72 43.36 -0.27
C LYS A 11 18.31 42.77 -0.10
N LEU A 12 17.98 41.62 -0.72
CA LEU A 12 16.68 40.96 -0.52
C LEU A 12 16.62 39.98 0.66
N ARG A 13 17.77 39.58 1.24
CA ARG A 13 17.85 38.60 2.34
C ARG A 13 17.25 39.09 3.68
N PRO A 14 17.40 40.36 4.10
CA PRO A 14 16.78 40.83 5.35
C PRO A 14 15.27 41.04 5.24
N VAL A 15 14.78 41.40 4.04
CA VAL A 15 13.36 41.71 3.79
C VAL A 15 12.51 40.44 3.76
N LEU A 16 13.01 39.36 3.12
CA LEU A 16 12.31 38.07 3.10
C LEU A 16 12.31 37.38 4.48
N GLY A 17 13.36 37.56 5.28
CA GLY A 17 13.41 37.06 6.66
C GLY A 17 12.40 37.76 7.59
N ALA A 18 12.21 39.07 7.42
CA ALA A 18 11.22 39.84 8.17
C ALA A 18 9.77 39.49 7.77
N ILE A 19 9.51 39.22 6.48
CA ILE A 19 8.20 38.78 5.99
C ILE A 19 7.87 37.37 6.52
N ALA A 20 8.85 36.45 6.54
CA ALA A 20 8.65 35.11 7.09
C ALA A 20 8.38 35.13 8.62
N LEU A 21 9.08 35.99 9.37
CA LEU A 21 8.82 36.17 10.81
C LEU A 21 7.44 36.81 11.08
N ALA A 22 6.99 37.74 10.23
CA ALA A 22 5.68 38.36 10.34
C ALA A 22 4.54 37.36 10.05
N ILE A 23 4.72 36.47 9.06
CA ILE A 23 3.77 35.38 8.75
C ILE A 23 3.74 34.35 9.89
N ALA A 24 4.88 34.00 10.47
CA ALA A 24 4.96 33.12 11.64
C ALA A 24 4.34 33.74 12.91
N ALA A 25 4.47 35.05 13.10
CA ALA A 25 3.85 35.76 14.24
C ALA A 25 2.34 35.94 14.07
N SER A 26 1.86 36.10 12.83
CA SER A 26 0.42 36.24 12.53
C SER A 26 -0.33 34.91 12.60
N THR A 27 0.35 33.78 12.35
CA THR A 27 -0.22 32.43 12.50
C THR A 27 -0.33 31.99 13.96
N CYS A 28 0.44 32.57 14.88
CA CYS A 28 0.24 32.36 16.33
C CYS A 28 -0.89 33.21 16.94
N PHE A 29 -1.35 34.27 16.28
CA PHE A 29 -2.35 35.20 16.83
C PHE A 29 -3.79 34.94 16.36
N PHE A 30 -3.97 34.28 15.21
CA PHE A 30 -5.28 33.82 14.75
C PHE A 30 -5.30 32.29 14.77
N GLY A 31 -5.97 31.73 15.78
CA GLY A 31 -6.23 30.30 15.88
C GLY A 31 -6.90 29.78 14.61
N LEU A 32 -6.11 29.15 13.75
CA LEU A 32 -6.56 28.48 12.53
C LEU A 32 -6.35 26.98 12.71
N SER A 33 -7.36 26.33 13.30
CA SER A 33 -7.50 24.87 13.39
C SER A 33 -8.08 24.23 12.11
N LEU A 34 -8.08 24.95 10.98
CA LEU A 34 -8.71 24.55 9.70
C LEU A 34 -7.72 23.97 8.68
N LEU A 35 -6.67 23.27 9.12
CA LEU A 35 -5.77 22.56 8.21
C LEU A 35 -6.17 21.09 8.16
N THR A 36 -6.52 20.62 6.95
CA THR A 36 -6.67 19.19 6.64
C THR A 36 -5.35 18.46 6.92
N GLU A 37 -5.41 17.13 7.12
CA GLU A 37 -4.20 16.27 7.23
C GLU A 37 -3.16 16.53 6.12
N GLU A 38 -3.63 16.96 4.94
CA GLU A 38 -2.81 17.33 3.78
C GLU A 38 -1.91 18.57 4.02
N LEU A 39 -2.35 19.53 4.83
CA LEU A 39 -1.57 20.73 5.15
C LEU A 39 -0.62 20.51 6.34
N LYS A 40 -0.93 19.57 7.25
CA LYS A 40 -0.03 19.20 8.35
C LYS A 40 1.28 18.58 7.85
N GLN A 41 1.28 17.91 6.70
CA GLN A 41 2.49 17.38 6.05
C GLN A 41 3.55 18.46 5.74
N TRP A 42 3.15 19.74 5.61
CA TRP A 42 4.05 20.82 5.23
C TRP A 42 4.53 21.69 6.41
N VAL A 43 3.85 21.66 7.56
CA VAL A 43 4.06 22.65 8.65
C VAL A 43 5.17 22.23 9.64
N LEU A 44 5.63 20.98 9.63
CA LEU A 44 6.61 20.45 10.60
C LEU A 44 7.93 19.98 9.97
N ILE A 45 8.53 20.78 9.08
CA ILE A 45 9.91 20.57 8.62
C ILE A 45 10.82 21.52 9.42
N PRO A 46 11.68 21.03 10.34
CA PRO A 46 12.68 21.87 11.00
C PRO A 46 13.56 22.57 9.98
N ILE A 47 13.89 23.84 10.20
CA ILE A 47 14.70 24.69 9.30
C ILE A 47 16.07 24.07 8.97
N GLY A 48 16.58 23.15 9.81
CA GLY A 48 17.79 22.36 9.52
C GLY A 48 17.64 21.33 8.38
N GLN A 49 16.43 20.83 8.10
CA GLN A 49 16.15 19.88 7.00
C GLN A 49 16.08 20.56 5.64
N LEU A 50 15.79 21.87 5.59
CA LEU A 50 15.82 22.64 4.34
C LEU A 50 17.23 22.68 3.74
N LEU A 51 18.30 22.60 4.53
CA LEU A 51 19.67 22.71 4.01
C LEU A 51 20.21 21.43 3.34
N HIS A 52 19.64 20.24 3.63
CA HIS A 52 20.00 18.98 2.95
C HIS A 52 19.10 18.66 1.75
N LEU A 53 18.00 19.39 1.56
CA LEU A 53 17.07 19.28 0.43
C LEU A 53 17.56 19.98 -0.85
N PHE A 54 18.77 20.54 -0.87
CA PHE A 54 19.32 21.29 -2.01
C PHE A 54 20.50 20.57 -2.69
N TRP A 55 20.38 19.27 -2.95
CA TRP A 55 21.16 18.69 -4.04
C TRP A 55 20.29 18.66 -5.30
N PRO A 56 20.45 19.59 -6.24
CA PRO A 56 19.70 19.52 -7.49
C PRO A 56 20.13 18.26 -8.24
N VAL A 57 19.19 17.32 -8.42
CA VAL A 57 19.29 16.36 -9.52
C VAL A 57 19.15 17.21 -10.79
N ASP A 58 20.22 17.30 -11.57
CA ASP A 58 20.26 18.10 -12.81
C ASP A 58 19.10 17.69 -13.73
N PRO A 59 18.25 18.62 -14.20
CA PRO A 59 17.15 18.32 -15.11
C PRO A 59 17.56 17.70 -16.46
N GLN A 60 18.87 17.55 -16.74
CA GLN A 60 19.36 16.89 -17.96
C GLN A 60 19.22 15.36 -18.00
N TYR A 61 18.83 14.68 -16.92
CA TYR A 61 18.82 13.20 -16.86
C TYR A 61 17.54 12.52 -17.39
N SER A 62 17.02 12.94 -18.55
CA SER A 62 16.26 12.02 -19.40
C SER A 62 17.27 11.13 -20.15
N GLU A 63 17.91 10.20 -19.45
CA GLU A 63 18.87 9.30 -20.08
C GLU A 63 18.22 8.54 -21.24
N ILE A 64 18.93 8.47 -22.37
CA ILE A 64 18.54 7.61 -23.48
C ILE A 64 18.66 6.16 -23.01
N SER A 65 17.61 5.37 -23.19
CA SER A 65 17.61 3.92 -22.89
C SER A 65 18.85 3.23 -23.46
N PRO A 66 19.57 2.40 -22.67
CA PRO A 66 20.62 1.53 -23.21
C PRO A 66 20.12 0.62 -24.34
N LEU A 67 18.83 0.20 -24.30
CA LEU A 67 18.23 -0.65 -25.33
C LEU A 67 18.17 0.01 -26.70
N LYS A 68 18.09 1.35 -26.77
CA LYS A 68 18.13 2.06 -28.06
C LYS A 68 19.46 1.86 -28.78
N PHE A 69 20.56 1.87 -28.03
CA PHE A 69 21.88 1.60 -28.59
C PHE A 69 22.06 0.12 -28.94
N MET A 70 21.48 -0.79 -28.15
CA MET A 70 21.48 -2.21 -28.50
C MET A 70 20.67 -2.51 -29.77
N LEU A 71 19.59 -1.77 -30.05
CA LEU A 71 18.83 -1.88 -31.30
C LEU A 71 19.54 -1.31 -32.53
N GLU A 72 20.52 -0.42 -32.35
CA GLU A 72 21.39 0.01 -33.44
C GLU A 72 22.36 -1.11 -33.86
N GLU A 73 22.58 -2.11 -32.99
CA GLU A 73 23.22 -3.36 -33.35
C GLU A 73 22.23 -4.28 -34.08
N ASP A 74 22.75 -5.21 -34.90
CA ASP A 74 21.91 -6.14 -35.68
C ASP A 74 20.96 -6.91 -34.73
N PRO A 75 19.62 -6.81 -34.86
CA PRO A 75 18.69 -7.50 -33.98
C PRO A 75 18.85 -9.02 -33.98
N SER A 76 19.33 -9.60 -35.08
CA SER A 76 19.65 -11.04 -35.16
C SER A 76 20.88 -11.41 -34.33
N LEU A 77 21.84 -10.49 -34.19
CA LEU A 77 22.99 -10.64 -33.31
C LEU A 77 22.57 -10.53 -31.84
N VAL A 78 21.77 -9.53 -31.48
CA VAL A 78 21.28 -9.38 -30.09
C VAL A 78 20.45 -10.59 -29.65
N ALA A 79 19.62 -11.13 -30.56
CA ALA A 79 18.84 -12.33 -30.30
C ALA A 79 19.69 -13.60 -30.16
N SER A 80 20.93 -13.62 -30.67
CA SER A 80 21.86 -14.74 -30.55
C SER A 80 22.60 -14.79 -29.20
N TRP A 81 22.64 -13.67 -28.47
CA TRP A 81 23.28 -13.59 -27.16
C TRP A 81 22.49 -14.38 -26.12
N ASP A 82 23.21 -15.11 -25.27
CA ASP A 82 22.60 -15.71 -24.09
C ASP A 82 22.15 -14.63 -23.08
N LEU A 83 21.52 -15.06 -21.99
CA LEU A 83 21.01 -14.12 -20.99
C LEU A 83 22.15 -13.29 -20.38
N ARG A 84 23.27 -13.93 -20.01
CA ARG A 84 24.42 -13.27 -19.38
C ARG A 84 25.01 -12.18 -20.27
N GLU A 85 25.27 -12.48 -21.54
CA GLU A 85 25.84 -11.51 -22.47
C GLU A 85 24.88 -10.34 -22.71
N ARG A 86 23.57 -10.60 -22.82
CA ARG A 86 22.55 -9.54 -22.89
C ARG A 86 22.58 -8.64 -21.65
N CYS A 87 22.56 -9.24 -20.47
CA CYS A 87 22.63 -8.52 -19.19
C CYS A 87 23.91 -7.67 -19.08
N LYS A 88 25.07 -8.27 -19.40
CA LYS A 88 26.37 -7.59 -19.42
C LYS A 88 26.32 -6.34 -20.31
N ARG A 89 25.92 -6.50 -21.57
CA ARG A 89 25.85 -5.42 -22.55
C ARG A 89 24.96 -4.27 -22.10
N TYR A 90 23.79 -4.59 -21.55
CA TYR A 90 22.84 -3.58 -21.06
C TYR A 90 23.44 -2.73 -19.93
N PHE A 91 24.04 -3.37 -18.91
CA PHE A 91 24.61 -2.64 -17.78
C PHE A 91 25.93 -1.94 -18.14
N ASP A 92 26.77 -2.52 -18.99
CA ASP A 92 27.96 -1.86 -19.54
C ASP A 92 27.59 -0.56 -20.28
N LEU A 93 26.57 -0.61 -21.13
CA LEU A 93 26.06 0.57 -21.82
C LEU A 93 25.49 1.60 -20.84
N THR A 94 24.79 1.15 -19.79
CA THR A 94 24.28 2.04 -18.74
C THR A 94 25.42 2.85 -18.10
N TYR A 95 26.50 2.20 -17.68
CA TYR A 95 27.68 2.88 -17.13
C TYR A 95 28.41 3.75 -18.15
N ARG A 96 28.58 3.29 -19.39
CA ARG A 96 29.27 4.06 -20.45
C ARG A 96 28.53 5.34 -20.81
N LYS A 97 27.19 5.31 -20.83
CA LYS A 97 26.36 6.45 -21.22
C LYS A 97 26.14 7.42 -20.08
N ASN A 98 26.01 6.93 -18.85
CA ASN A 98 26.07 7.78 -17.67
C ASN A 98 26.82 7.09 -16.51
N PRO A 99 28.10 7.39 -16.27
CA PRO A 99 28.84 6.83 -15.15
C PRO A 99 28.25 7.14 -13.76
N ALA A 100 27.42 8.18 -13.65
CA ALA A 100 26.78 8.61 -12.42
C ALA A 100 25.34 8.09 -12.26
N TRP A 101 24.87 7.16 -13.11
CA TRP A 101 23.50 6.66 -13.09
C TRP A 101 23.09 6.13 -11.70
N SER A 102 21.83 6.32 -11.33
CA SER A 102 21.22 5.74 -10.13
C SER A 102 19.70 5.80 -10.22
N ASN A 103 19.03 4.93 -9.47
CA ASN A 103 17.57 4.88 -9.30
C ASN A 103 17.09 5.70 -8.07
N GLN A 104 17.76 6.82 -7.76
CA GLN A 104 17.38 7.69 -6.64
C GLN A 104 15.97 8.25 -6.81
N ILE A 105 15.24 8.44 -5.72
CA ILE A 105 13.90 9.04 -5.79
C ILE A 105 14.01 10.52 -6.16
N THR A 106 13.13 10.97 -7.06
CA THR A 106 12.99 12.38 -7.43
C THR A 106 12.20 13.13 -6.35
N PHE A 107 12.83 13.46 -5.23
CA PHE A 107 12.20 14.26 -4.17
C PHE A 107 11.89 15.73 -4.58
N LEU A 108 12.29 16.15 -5.78
CA LEU A 108 12.51 17.56 -6.11
C LEU A 108 11.79 18.08 -7.36
N GLN A 109 11.25 17.22 -8.22
CA GLN A 109 10.58 17.65 -9.44
C GLN A 109 9.05 17.59 -9.21
N ARG A 110 8.36 18.72 -9.41
CA ARG A 110 6.92 18.85 -9.11
C ARG A 110 6.01 18.53 -10.30
N ASP A 111 6.60 18.28 -11.47
CA ASP A 111 5.86 18.07 -12.69
C ASP A 111 5.76 16.56 -12.99
N ILE A 112 4.53 16.09 -13.19
CA ILE A 112 4.22 14.66 -13.37
C ILE A 112 4.98 14.04 -14.56
N VAL A 113 5.15 14.77 -15.66
CA VAL A 113 5.74 14.23 -16.90
C VAL A 113 7.26 14.05 -16.81
N PRO A 114 8.06 15.03 -16.36
CA PRO A 114 9.48 14.82 -16.06
C PRO A 114 9.73 13.65 -15.09
N ASP A 115 8.96 13.57 -14.00
CA ASP A 115 9.08 12.47 -13.03
C ASP A 115 8.78 11.12 -13.66
N ALA A 116 7.80 11.07 -14.56
CA ALA A 116 7.48 9.87 -15.32
C ALA A 116 8.60 9.48 -16.30
N LEU A 117 9.27 10.43 -16.94
CA LEU A 117 10.42 10.14 -17.81
C LEU A 117 11.57 9.52 -17.03
N TYR A 118 11.89 10.12 -15.87
CA TYR A 118 12.93 9.60 -14.98
C TYR A 118 12.56 8.21 -14.46
N THR A 119 11.34 8.08 -13.93
CA THR A 119 10.85 6.82 -13.36
C THR A 119 10.75 5.73 -14.42
N ALA A 120 10.40 6.03 -15.66
CA ALA A 120 10.39 5.04 -16.75
C ALA A 120 11.76 4.39 -16.97
N ARG A 121 12.86 5.14 -16.84
CA ARG A 121 14.23 4.59 -16.94
C ARG A 121 14.58 3.68 -15.77
N LEU A 122 14.17 4.07 -14.56
CA LEU A 122 14.29 3.23 -13.37
C LEU A 122 13.53 1.90 -13.54
N MET A 123 12.29 1.96 -14.02
CA MET A 123 11.45 0.76 -14.21
C MET A 123 12.03 -0.18 -15.27
N GLU A 124 12.55 0.35 -16.38
CA GLU A 124 13.26 -0.45 -17.40
C GLU A 124 14.48 -1.16 -16.81
N ARG A 125 15.35 -0.43 -16.10
CA ARG A 125 16.53 -1.00 -15.44
C ARG A 125 16.15 -2.11 -14.46
N TRP A 126 15.07 -1.92 -13.71
CA TRP A 126 14.62 -2.91 -12.73
C TRP A 126 14.01 -4.17 -13.36
N ARG A 127 13.20 -4.04 -14.42
CA ARG A 127 12.69 -5.21 -15.15
C ARG A 127 13.85 -6.04 -15.69
N ILE A 128 14.83 -5.41 -16.33
CA ILE A 128 16.03 -6.09 -16.83
C ILE A 128 16.85 -6.69 -15.69
N PHE A 129 17.04 -5.97 -14.58
CA PHE A 129 17.72 -6.53 -13.40
C PHE A 129 16.99 -7.78 -12.89
N THR A 130 15.67 -7.77 -12.84
CA THR A 130 14.87 -8.91 -12.37
C THR A 130 15.14 -10.14 -13.22
N ASP A 131 15.05 -9.99 -14.54
CA ASP A 131 15.33 -11.07 -15.50
C ASP A 131 16.76 -11.60 -15.34
N CYS A 132 17.75 -10.73 -15.15
CA CYS A 132 19.15 -11.11 -15.02
C CYS A 132 19.45 -11.78 -13.67
N PHE A 133 19.17 -11.09 -12.57
CA PHE A 133 19.76 -11.33 -11.26
C PHE A 133 18.78 -11.87 -10.21
N ILE A 134 17.50 -12.05 -10.56
CA ILE A 134 16.48 -12.65 -9.69
C ILE A 134 15.87 -13.88 -10.34
N GLU A 135 15.39 -13.78 -11.57
CA GLU A 135 14.75 -14.89 -12.28
C GLU A 135 15.78 -15.76 -13.00
N GLY A 136 16.69 -15.12 -13.75
CA GLY A 136 17.76 -15.78 -14.51
C GLY A 136 18.88 -16.36 -13.65
N ASN A 137 19.03 -15.90 -12.41
CA ASN A 137 20.07 -16.34 -11.47
C ASN A 137 21.50 -16.14 -11.99
N GLU A 138 21.74 -15.13 -12.82
CA GLU A 138 23.10 -14.82 -13.25
C GLU A 138 23.92 -14.27 -12.06
N PRO A 139 25.16 -14.74 -11.83
CA PRO A 139 26.01 -14.17 -10.79
C PRO A 139 26.45 -12.75 -11.16
N LEU A 140 26.48 -11.84 -10.18
CA LEU A 140 26.83 -10.43 -10.40
C LEU A 140 28.27 -10.29 -10.91
N SER A 141 29.23 -10.95 -10.25
CA SER A 141 30.67 -10.84 -10.59
C SER A 141 31.03 -11.34 -11.98
N THR A 142 30.29 -12.30 -12.54
CA THR A 142 30.57 -12.85 -13.87
C THR A 142 29.80 -12.15 -14.98
N THR A 143 28.75 -11.41 -14.63
CA THR A 143 27.88 -10.73 -15.60
C THR A 143 28.28 -9.28 -15.77
N LEU A 144 28.62 -8.59 -14.69
CA LEU A 144 29.09 -7.21 -14.74
C LEU A 144 30.57 -7.18 -15.18
N ASP A 145 31.00 -6.08 -15.80
CA ASP A 145 32.40 -5.83 -16.09
C ASP A 145 33.26 -5.83 -14.80
N GLU A 146 34.49 -6.32 -14.88
CA GLU A 146 35.40 -6.44 -13.73
C GLU A 146 35.70 -5.08 -13.05
N ALA A 147 35.56 -3.97 -13.78
CA ALA A 147 35.72 -2.63 -13.23
C ALA A 147 34.51 -2.15 -12.39
N ILE A 148 33.38 -2.85 -12.44
CA ILE A 148 32.15 -2.49 -11.72
C ILE A 148 32.13 -3.17 -10.35
N ASP A 149 32.06 -2.36 -9.29
CA ASP A 149 31.84 -2.82 -7.93
C ASP A 149 30.38 -3.29 -7.76
N ILE A 150 30.18 -4.59 -7.46
CA ILE A 150 28.85 -5.21 -7.35
C ILE A 150 27.98 -4.60 -6.23
N PHE A 151 28.61 -4.07 -5.18
CA PHE A 151 27.89 -3.42 -4.07
C PHE A 151 27.46 -2.01 -4.45
N ASP A 152 28.32 -1.26 -5.14
CA ASP A 152 27.95 0.04 -5.72
C ASP A 152 26.83 -0.11 -6.76
N PHE A 153 26.92 -1.14 -7.62
CA PHE A 153 25.88 -1.47 -8.58
C PHE A 153 24.52 -1.68 -7.92
N GLN A 154 24.45 -2.54 -6.90
CA GLN A 154 23.19 -2.78 -6.20
C GLN A 154 22.72 -1.56 -5.41
N GLN A 155 23.62 -0.77 -4.82
CA GLN A 155 23.26 0.50 -4.18
C GLN A 155 22.65 1.48 -5.17
N ARG A 156 23.14 1.54 -6.41
CA ARG A 156 22.55 2.40 -7.45
C ARG A 156 21.19 1.89 -7.90
N MET A 157 20.99 0.58 -7.93
CA MET A 157 19.70 -0.04 -8.26
C MET A 157 18.65 0.16 -7.16
N TYR A 158 19.04 0.03 -5.89
CA TYR A 158 18.18 0.14 -4.71
C TYR A 158 18.75 1.12 -3.69
N PRO A 159 18.72 2.42 -3.98
CA PRO A 159 19.35 3.41 -3.11
C PRO A 159 18.66 3.54 -1.75
N PHE A 160 17.48 2.95 -1.59
CA PHE A 160 16.75 2.85 -0.32
C PHE A 160 17.26 1.73 0.60
N LEU A 161 18.03 0.76 0.10
CA LEU A 161 18.73 -0.21 0.93
C LEU A 161 19.98 0.42 1.53
N ALA A 162 20.28 0.05 2.77
CA ALA A 162 21.47 0.50 3.46
C ALA A 162 22.74 0.05 2.73
N LYS A 163 23.75 0.93 2.68
CA LYS A 163 25.06 0.58 2.10
C LYS A 163 25.71 -0.56 2.88
N ALA A 164 26.15 -1.59 2.16
CA ALA A 164 26.77 -2.78 2.76
C ALA A 164 27.92 -3.31 1.91
N ARG A 165 28.80 -4.08 2.55
CA ARG A 165 29.82 -4.91 1.87
C ARG A 165 29.57 -6.41 2.02
N CYS A 166 28.53 -6.78 2.76
CA CYS A 166 27.94 -8.12 2.77
C CYS A 166 26.44 -8.00 3.07
N TRP A 167 25.62 -8.89 2.52
CA TRP A 167 24.16 -8.81 2.69
C TRP A 167 23.69 -9.15 4.10
N GLU A 168 24.50 -9.89 4.87
CA GLU A 168 24.19 -10.22 6.28
C GLU A 168 24.10 -8.98 7.17
N GLU A 169 24.92 -7.95 6.91
CA GLU A 169 24.95 -6.69 7.67
C GLU A 169 23.60 -5.96 7.63
N ILE A 170 22.94 -5.98 6.47
CA ILE A 170 21.68 -5.28 6.22
C ILE A 170 20.46 -6.19 6.24
N TRP A 171 20.65 -7.48 6.54
CA TRP A 171 19.56 -8.45 6.65
C TRP A 171 18.61 -8.11 7.79
N PRO A 172 17.27 -8.06 7.62
CA PRO A 172 16.34 -7.70 8.70
C PRO A 172 16.57 -8.48 9.99
N ASN A 173 16.47 -7.79 11.14
CA ASN A 173 16.54 -8.45 12.44
C ASN A 173 15.20 -9.12 12.74
N ILE A 174 15.20 -10.40 13.07
CA ILE A 174 13.96 -11.14 13.31
C ILE A 174 13.96 -11.64 14.75
N THR A 175 12.90 -11.33 15.49
CA THR A 175 12.74 -11.72 16.90
C THR A 175 11.42 -12.45 17.07
N ASP A 176 11.44 -13.58 17.75
CA ASP A 176 10.25 -14.30 18.18
C ASP A 176 9.68 -13.65 19.45
N LEU A 177 8.47 -13.09 19.38
CA LEU A 177 7.87 -12.39 20.52
C LEU A 177 7.25 -13.36 21.53
N ASN A 178 6.98 -14.60 21.15
CA ASN A 178 6.49 -15.63 22.06
C ASN A 178 7.62 -16.13 22.99
N THR A 179 8.86 -16.20 22.50
CA THR A 179 10.00 -16.78 23.24
C THR A 179 11.07 -15.75 23.63
N GLY A 180 11.11 -14.60 22.97
CA GLY A 180 12.18 -13.60 23.09
C GLY A 180 13.45 -13.95 22.30
N GLU A 181 13.43 -15.02 21.48
CA GLU A 181 14.60 -15.45 20.73
C GLU A 181 14.92 -14.52 19.56
N HIS A 182 16.18 -14.12 19.44
CA HIS A 182 16.70 -13.37 18.30
C HIS A 182 17.35 -14.30 17.29
N TYR A 183 16.90 -14.24 16.05
CA TYR A 183 17.41 -15.08 14.98
C TYR A 183 18.62 -14.46 14.28
N ARG A 184 19.56 -15.32 13.89
CA ARG A 184 20.70 -14.91 13.04
C ARG A 184 20.22 -14.69 11.60
N PRO A 185 20.89 -13.82 10.82
CA PRO A 185 20.61 -13.66 9.39
C PRO A 185 20.54 -15.01 8.66
N GLY A 186 19.53 -15.16 7.81
CA GLY A 186 19.30 -16.38 7.03
C GLY A 186 18.83 -17.62 7.81
N ILE A 187 18.56 -17.54 9.13
CA ILE A 187 18.15 -18.69 9.95
C ILE A 187 16.85 -18.39 10.69
N LEU A 188 15.90 -19.34 10.72
CA LEU A 188 14.73 -19.35 11.61
C LEU A 188 14.51 -20.75 12.20
N ASN A 189 13.86 -20.82 13.36
CA ASN A 189 13.67 -22.08 14.10
C ASN A 189 12.59 -23.01 13.55
N ASP A 190 11.89 -22.60 12.50
CA ASP A 190 11.01 -23.48 11.73
C ASP A 190 11.74 -24.28 10.63
N GLY A 191 13.08 -24.32 10.71
CA GLY A 191 13.93 -25.08 9.79
C GLY A 191 14.38 -24.29 8.56
N ARG A 192 13.96 -23.04 8.39
CA ARG A 192 14.51 -22.17 7.34
C ARG A 192 15.97 -21.83 7.62
N ARG A 193 16.85 -22.20 6.68
CA ARG A 193 18.29 -21.90 6.71
C ARG A 193 18.76 -21.55 5.30
N LEU A 194 19.43 -20.42 5.17
CA LEU A 194 20.06 -19.94 3.94
C LEU A 194 21.48 -19.48 4.28
N ASN A 195 22.47 -19.95 3.52
CA ASN A 195 23.76 -19.30 3.47
C ASN A 195 23.65 -18.12 2.50
N ILE A 196 23.81 -16.90 3.01
CA ILE A 196 23.65 -15.68 2.22
C ILE A 196 24.86 -15.54 1.30
N ASP A 197 24.62 -15.42 0.01
CA ASP A 197 25.69 -15.31 -1.02
C ASP A 197 25.80 -13.87 -1.53
N ASP A 198 26.95 -13.25 -1.31
CA ASP A 198 27.20 -11.86 -1.72
C ASP A 198 27.35 -11.71 -3.26
N ASN A 199 27.59 -12.80 -3.98
CA ASN A 199 27.73 -12.80 -5.43
C ASN A 199 26.39 -12.88 -6.19
N ILE A 200 25.29 -13.13 -5.48
CA ILE A 200 23.92 -13.01 -6.02
C ILE A 200 23.26 -11.77 -5.42
N SER A 201 22.19 -11.29 -6.07
CA SER A 201 21.51 -10.08 -5.60
C SER A 201 20.93 -10.24 -4.19
N PHE A 202 20.85 -9.14 -3.44
CA PHE A 202 20.16 -9.12 -2.14
C PHE A 202 18.74 -9.66 -2.28
N TRP A 203 18.03 -9.23 -3.33
CA TRP A 203 16.67 -9.65 -3.62
C TRP A 203 16.56 -11.13 -3.94
N LYS A 204 17.55 -11.72 -4.60
CA LYS A 204 17.56 -13.16 -4.84
C LYS A 204 17.74 -13.95 -3.56
N ASN A 205 18.70 -13.56 -2.71
CA ASN A 205 18.85 -14.15 -1.37
C ASN A 205 17.53 -14.07 -0.59
N TRP A 206 16.91 -12.89 -0.58
CA TRP A 206 15.63 -12.65 0.09
C TRP A 206 14.50 -13.52 -0.47
N GLN A 207 14.40 -13.63 -1.80
CA GLN A 207 13.43 -14.49 -2.49
C GLN A 207 13.64 -15.97 -2.11
N ILE A 208 14.88 -16.47 -2.07
CA ILE A 208 15.19 -17.87 -1.70
C ILE A 208 14.84 -18.15 -0.24
N PHE A 209 15.17 -17.22 0.66
CA PHE A 209 14.90 -17.36 2.09
C PHE A 209 13.40 -17.45 2.41
N SER A 210 12.59 -16.80 1.58
CA SER A 210 11.15 -16.71 1.79
C SER A 210 10.47 -18.07 1.65
N LYS A 211 9.77 -18.56 2.68
CA LYS A 211 9.03 -19.84 2.62
C LYS A 211 7.77 -19.79 3.49
N GLY A 212 6.82 -20.66 3.19
CA GLY A 212 5.61 -20.85 3.98
C GLY A 212 4.57 -19.75 3.79
N LYS A 213 3.47 -19.91 4.52
CA LYS A 213 2.31 -19.00 4.56
C LYS A 213 2.28 -18.24 5.88
N GLY A 214 1.83 -16.98 5.85
CA GLY A 214 1.69 -16.19 7.06
C GLY A 214 0.86 -14.92 6.92
N ILE A 215 0.67 -14.25 8.04
CA ILE A 215 0.00 -12.94 8.13
C ILE A 215 1.08 -11.88 8.30
N ILE A 216 0.97 -10.78 7.56
CA ILE A 216 1.92 -9.68 7.62
C ILE A 216 1.20 -8.39 8.01
N ILE A 217 1.75 -7.68 8.97
CA ILE A 217 1.16 -6.48 9.55
C ILE A 217 2.26 -5.42 9.65
N THR A 218 1.91 -4.16 9.42
CA THR A 218 2.78 -3.03 9.78
C THR A 218 2.03 -2.14 10.77
N ALA A 219 2.77 -1.51 11.68
CA ALA A 219 2.17 -0.58 12.63
C ALA A 219 3.14 0.54 12.99
N GLY A 220 2.68 1.79 12.91
CA GLY A 220 3.32 2.89 13.63
C GLY A 220 2.95 2.83 15.12
N ALA A 221 3.68 3.57 15.95
CA ALA A 221 3.53 3.56 17.41
C ALA A 221 2.09 3.87 17.89
N GLU A 222 1.33 4.70 17.17
CA GLU A 222 -0.06 5.01 17.54
C GLU A 222 -1.06 3.92 17.14
N HIS A 223 -0.79 3.18 16.06
CA HIS A 223 -1.72 2.18 15.54
C HIS A 223 -1.56 0.81 16.20
N VAL A 224 -0.35 0.47 16.64
CA VAL A 224 -0.03 -0.80 17.31
C VAL A 224 -0.88 -1.08 18.55
N GLU A 225 -1.48 -0.02 19.13
CA GLU A 225 -2.50 -0.10 20.18
C GLU A 225 -3.65 -1.05 19.86
N MET A 226 -4.01 -1.22 18.58
CA MET A 226 -5.10 -2.10 18.14
C MET A 226 -4.68 -3.56 17.93
N LEU A 227 -3.38 -3.87 17.92
CA LEU A 227 -2.88 -5.22 17.64
C LEU A 227 -3.52 -6.31 18.52
N PRO A 228 -3.70 -6.14 19.85
CA PRO A 228 -4.38 -7.13 20.69
C PRO A 228 -5.78 -7.50 20.21
N ARG A 229 -6.54 -6.53 19.66
CA ARG A 229 -7.90 -6.76 19.15
C ARG A 229 -7.89 -7.68 17.94
N LEU A 230 -6.97 -7.44 17.00
CA LEU A 230 -6.80 -8.28 15.82
C LEU A 230 -6.33 -9.69 16.22
N LEU A 231 -5.34 -9.81 17.10
CA LEU A 231 -4.86 -11.11 17.57
C LEU A 231 -5.95 -11.92 18.27
N THR A 232 -6.81 -11.28 19.09
CA THR A 232 -7.95 -11.95 19.74
C THR A 232 -8.97 -12.46 18.71
N VAL A 233 -9.23 -11.70 17.65
CA VAL A 233 -10.11 -12.15 16.55
C VAL A 233 -9.48 -13.33 15.81
N LEU A 234 -8.17 -13.30 15.53
CA LEU A 234 -7.47 -14.42 14.90
C LEU A 234 -7.50 -15.68 15.78
N ASP A 235 -7.33 -15.55 17.09
CA ASP A 235 -7.50 -16.65 18.05
C ASP A 235 -8.92 -17.24 17.99
N HIS A 236 -9.94 -16.39 17.95
CA HIS A 236 -11.34 -16.84 17.83
C HIS A 236 -11.62 -17.59 16.52
N LEU A 237 -11.01 -17.15 15.43
CA LEU A 237 -11.11 -17.78 14.11
C LEU A 237 -10.24 -19.05 13.97
N GLY A 238 -9.50 -19.43 15.03
CA GLY A 238 -8.64 -20.60 15.04
C GLY A 238 -7.45 -20.47 14.07
N ASN A 239 -6.91 -19.27 13.91
CA ASN A 239 -5.76 -19.05 13.03
C ASN A 239 -4.52 -19.81 13.54
N SER A 240 -3.91 -20.59 12.65
CA SER A 240 -2.66 -21.32 12.86
C SER A 240 -1.46 -20.71 12.14
N LEU A 241 -1.70 -19.74 11.24
CA LEU A 241 -0.64 -19.11 10.46
C LEU A 241 0.19 -18.16 11.35
N PRO A 242 1.52 -18.16 11.24
CA PRO A 242 2.35 -17.21 11.96
C PRO A 242 2.10 -15.77 11.49
N VAL A 243 2.20 -14.84 12.42
CA VAL A 243 2.06 -13.40 12.22
C VAL A 243 3.43 -12.74 12.26
N GLU A 244 3.72 -11.86 11.30
CA GLU A 244 4.87 -10.97 11.33
C GLU A 244 4.42 -9.53 11.49
N LEU A 245 4.93 -8.86 12.52
CA LEU A 245 4.87 -7.42 12.69
C LEU A 245 6.16 -6.84 12.09
N ILE A 246 6.03 -6.11 10.98
CA ILE A 246 7.16 -5.53 10.25
C ILE A 246 7.23 -4.04 10.57
N ASN A 247 8.44 -3.54 10.88
CA ASN A 247 8.69 -2.13 11.17
C ASN A 247 10.09 -1.69 10.70
N MET A 248 10.47 -0.45 11.02
CA MET A 248 11.77 0.13 10.66
C MET A 248 12.57 0.54 11.91
N GLY A 249 12.45 -0.23 12.99
CA GLY A 249 13.08 0.11 14.28
C GLY A 249 12.47 1.34 14.96
N ASP A 250 11.27 1.73 14.54
CA ASP A 250 10.55 2.93 14.96
C ASP A 250 9.53 2.67 16.08
N LEU A 251 9.27 1.41 16.42
CA LEU A 251 8.47 1.06 17.59
C LEU A 251 9.30 1.19 18.88
N PRO A 252 8.80 1.88 19.93
CA PRO A 252 9.47 1.95 21.21
C PRO A 252 9.71 0.57 21.82
N THR A 253 10.85 0.37 22.48
CA THR A 253 11.17 -0.90 23.17
C THR A 253 10.08 -1.31 24.16
N GLU A 254 9.47 -0.34 24.85
CA GLU A 254 8.39 -0.60 25.81
C GLU A 254 7.13 -1.12 25.12
N THR A 255 6.79 -0.58 23.95
CA THR A 255 5.70 -1.08 23.12
C THR A 255 5.95 -2.53 22.70
N ILE A 256 7.17 -2.86 22.25
CA ILE A 256 7.54 -4.23 21.85
C ILE A 256 7.41 -5.19 23.04
N LYS A 257 7.84 -4.79 24.24
CA LYS A 257 7.68 -5.60 25.46
C LYS A 257 6.22 -5.89 25.78
N LYS A 258 5.34 -4.87 25.71
CA LYS A 258 3.90 -5.06 25.92
C LYS A 258 3.26 -5.99 24.91
N VAL A 259 3.68 -5.92 23.64
CA VAL A 259 3.22 -6.87 22.61
C VAL A 259 3.67 -8.28 22.96
N ALA A 260 4.94 -8.47 23.32
CA ALA A 260 5.48 -9.77 23.72
C ALA A 260 4.73 -10.34 24.93
N GLU A 261 4.51 -9.54 25.97
CA GLU A 261 3.75 -9.96 27.16
C GLU A 261 2.32 -10.37 26.82
N TYR A 262 1.63 -9.60 25.96
CA TYR A 262 0.29 -9.95 25.52
C TYR A 262 0.28 -11.28 24.76
N VAL A 263 1.20 -11.45 23.80
CA VAL A 263 1.32 -12.67 23.00
C VAL A 263 1.66 -13.89 23.87
N GLN A 264 2.48 -13.72 24.90
CA GLN A 264 2.88 -14.79 25.81
C GLN A 264 1.78 -15.20 26.80
N THR A 265 0.89 -14.28 27.18
CA THR A 265 -0.03 -14.50 28.30
C THR A 265 -1.52 -14.52 27.91
N LYS A 266 -1.88 -13.94 26.76
CA LYS A 266 -3.29 -13.71 26.36
C LYS A 266 -3.64 -14.22 24.98
N SER A 267 -2.68 -14.59 24.14
CA SER A 267 -2.93 -15.03 22.76
C SER A 267 -2.31 -16.38 22.47
N ASN A 268 -2.91 -17.13 21.53
CA ASN A 268 -2.33 -18.37 21.00
C ASN A 268 -1.60 -18.15 19.67
N GLN A 269 -1.52 -16.91 19.19
CA GLN A 269 -0.86 -16.57 17.94
C GLN A 269 0.67 -16.67 18.06
N SER A 270 1.33 -17.18 17.01
CA SER A 270 2.79 -17.10 16.87
C SER A 270 3.15 -15.78 16.20
N VAL A 271 3.84 -14.89 16.92
CA VAL A 271 4.14 -13.52 16.46
C VAL A 271 5.65 -13.29 16.43
N ARG A 272 6.14 -12.82 15.29
CA ARG A 272 7.54 -12.42 15.08
C ARG A 272 7.61 -10.93 14.75
N LEU A 273 8.61 -10.25 15.29
CA LEU A 273 8.98 -8.90 14.90
C LEU A 273 10.05 -9.00 13.79
N VAL A 274 9.83 -8.31 12.68
CA VAL A 274 10.81 -8.14 11.61
C VAL A 274 11.20 -6.66 11.52
N ASP A 275 12.38 -6.35 12.03
CA ASP A 275 12.91 -4.99 12.10
C ASP A 275 13.84 -4.73 10.90
N CYS A 276 13.38 -3.83 10.02
CA CYS A 276 14.07 -3.41 8.81
C CYS A 276 14.96 -2.17 9.03
N GLY A 277 15.15 -1.70 10.27
CA GLY A 277 15.88 -0.48 10.60
C GLY A 277 17.24 -0.44 9.92
N LYS A 278 18.10 -1.45 10.15
CA LYS A 278 19.43 -1.54 9.52
C LYS A 278 19.41 -1.91 8.03
N THR A 279 18.27 -2.40 7.51
CA THR A 279 18.08 -2.73 6.10
C THR A 279 17.87 -1.48 5.25
N MET A 280 17.28 -0.43 5.83
CA MET A 280 16.92 0.80 5.13
C MET A 280 17.99 1.88 5.31
N GLU A 281 18.34 2.56 4.21
CA GLU A 281 19.27 3.69 4.22
C GLU A 281 18.65 4.88 4.98
N GLU A 282 19.46 5.54 5.81
CA GLU A 282 19.01 6.57 6.75
C GLU A 282 18.26 7.72 6.09
N ASN A 283 18.71 8.21 4.94
CA ASN A 283 18.05 9.31 4.22
C ASN A 283 16.71 8.93 3.58
N TYR A 284 16.41 7.63 3.44
CA TYR A 284 15.10 7.16 2.95
C TYR A 284 14.10 6.96 4.09
N ARG A 285 14.56 6.71 5.32
CA ARG A 285 13.68 6.41 6.47
C ARG A 285 12.64 7.51 6.71
N SER A 286 13.05 8.78 6.64
CA SER A 286 12.15 9.94 6.79
C SER A 286 11.08 10.04 5.70
N SER A 287 11.35 9.43 4.55
CA SER A 287 10.42 9.39 3.43
C SER A 287 9.49 8.19 3.52
N ILE A 288 9.81 7.14 4.27
CA ILE A 288 8.94 5.97 4.47
C ILE A 288 8.11 6.22 5.73
N THR A 289 7.05 6.99 5.57
CA THR A 289 6.14 7.40 6.64
C THR A 289 4.69 7.13 6.25
N SER A 290 3.80 7.13 7.24
CA SER A 290 2.35 6.92 7.03
C SER A 290 2.08 5.67 6.18
N PHE A 291 1.30 5.77 5.10
CA PHE A 291 0.94 4.65 4.21
C PHE A 291 2.14 3.93 3.58
N ARG A 292 3.31 4.58 3.47
CA ARG A 292 4.48 3.96 2.84
C ARG A 292 5.13 2.88 3.71
N HIS A 293 4.82 2.82 5.01
CA HIS A 293 5.24 1.71 5.88
C HIS A 293 4.73 0.35 5.39
N LYS A 294 3.57 0.30 4.72
CA LYS A 294 3.01 -0.95 4.20
C LYS A 294 3.95 -1.67 3.22
N TRP A 295 4.77 -0.93 2.47
CA TRP A 295 5.76 -1.51 1.56
C TRP A 295 6.81 -2.35 2.30
N LEU A 296 7.16 -1.98 3.54
CA LEU A 296 8.07 -2.78 4.35
C LEU A 296 7.46 -4.16 4.62
N ALA A 297 6.19 -4.21 5.02
CA ALA A 297 5.49 -5.46 5.23
C ALA A 297 5.40 -6.29 3.94
N TYR A 298 5.02 -5.67 2.81
CA TYR A 298 4.86 -6.40 1.54
C TYR A 298 6.19 -7.02 1.04
N ILE A 299 7.31 -6.32 1.24
CA ILE A 299 8.61 -6.68 0.65
C ILE A 299 9.48 -7.47 1.63
N PHE A 300 9.56 -7.05 2.89
CA PHE A 300 10.50 -7.59 3.90
C PHE A 300 9.87 -8.53 4.92
N ASN A 301 8.67 -9.07 4.68
CA ASN A 301 8.23 -10.27 5.40
C ASN A 301 9.07 -11.49 5.00
N THR A 302 9.02 -12.58 5.75
CA THR A 302 9.81 -13.80 5.47
C THR A 302 9.01 -14.91 4.79
N PHE A 303 7.74 -14.65 4.44
CA PHE A 303 6.85 -15.65 3.85
C PHE A 303 6.94 -15.72 2.33
N GLU A 304 6.64 -16.89 1.76
CA GLU A 304 6.49 -17.04 0.32
C GLU A 304 5.11 -16.58 -0.15
N GLU A 305 4.09 -16.88 0.65
CA GLU A 305 2.70 -16.49 0.48
C GLU A 305 2.26 -15.76 1.75
N ALA A 306 1.63 -14.59 1.62
CA ALA A 306 1.23 -13.78 2.76
C ALA A 306 -0.15 -13.15 2.57
N VAL A 307 -0.88 -12.99 3.67
CA VAL A 307 -2.03 -12.08 3.75
C VAL A 307 -1.60 -10.86 4.54
N PHE A 308 -1.57 -9.71 3.89
CA PHE A 308 -1.46 -8.43 4.60
C PHE A 308 -2.79 -8.06 5.23
N ILE A 309 -2.76 -7.57 6.46
CA ILE A 309 -3.94 -7.09 7.19
C ILE A 309 -3.58 -5.78 7.91
N ASP A 310 -4.29 -4.71 7.60
CA ASP A 310 -4.24 -3.46 8.38
C ASP A 310 -4.73 -3.71 9.81
N LEU A 311 -4.24 -2.94 10.78
CA LEU A 311 -4.64 -3.10 12.18
C LEU A 311 -6.11 -2.76 12.47
N ASP A 312 -6.83 -2.20 11.52
CA ASP A 312 -8.28 -1.99 11.57
C ASP A 312 -9.04 -2.76 10.47
N ALA A 313 -8.38 -3.72 9.81
CA ALA A 313 -9.03 -4.71 8.94
C ALA A 313 -9.35 -5.97 9.75
N VAL A 314 -10.63 -6.33 9.82
CA VAL A 314 -11.13 -7.44 10.65
C VAL A 314 -11.63 -8.57 9.76
N PRO A 315 -10.99 -9.76 9.79
CA PRO A 315 -11.47 -10.93 9.08
C PRO A 315 -12.69 -11.53 9.76
N PHE A 316 -13.59 -12.10 8.96
CA PHE A 316 -14.78 -12.84 9.40
C PHE A 316 -14.69 -14.35 9.07
N VAL A 317 -13.61 -14.74 8.41
CA VAL A 317 -13.30 -16.12 8.01
C VAL A 317 -11.86 -16.45 8.41
N ASN A 318 -11.55 -17.75 8.53
CA ASN A 318 -10.17 -18.19 8.74
C ASN A 318 -9.27 -17.69 7.59
N ILE A 319 -8.08 -17.21 7.94
CA ILE A 319 -7.18 -16.54 6.99
C ILE A 319 -6.75 -17.47 5.85
N GLU A 320 -6.67 -18.78 6.08
CA GLU A 320 -6.31 -19.73 5.03
C GLU A 320 -7.25 -19.66 3.81
N LYS A 321 -8.52 -19.30 4.02
CA LYS A 321 -9.51 -19.14 2.95
C LYS A 321 -9.08 -18.11 1.88
N PHE A 322 -8.29 -17.10 2.25
CA PHE A 322 -7.81 -16.09 1.30
C PHE A 322 -6.81 -16.66 0.28
N PHE A 323 -6.03 -17.67 0.63
CA PHE A 323 -5.15 -18.37 -0.32
C PHE A 323 -5.92 -19.28 -1.29
N GLU A 324 -7.21 -19.54 -1.00
CA GLU A 324 -8.07 -20.36 -1.84
C GLU A 324 -8.77 -19.54 -2.95
N ILE A 325 -8.65 -18.21 -2.93
CA ILE A 325 -9.21 -17.33 -3.96
C ILE A 325 -8.65 -17.73 -5.33
N GLU A 326 -9.54 -18.06 -6.26
CA GLU A 326 -9.20 -18.55 -7.60
C GLU A 326 -8.29 -17.58 -8.37
N GLY A 327 -8.63 -16.28 -8.34
CA GLY A 327 -7.83 -15.24 -8.96
C GLY A 327 -6.47 -14.99 -8.30
N TYR A 328 -6.34 -15.26 -7.00
CA TYR A 328 -5.05 -15.26 -6.32
C TYR A 328 -4.16 -16.39 -6.84
N LYS A 329 -4.70 -17.61 -6.93
CA LYS A 329 -3.93 -18.78 -7.40
C LYS A 329 -3.41 -18.60 -8.82
N SER A 330 -4.21 -17.98 -9.70
CA SER A 330 -3.84 -17.75 -11.10
C SER A 330 -2.82 -16.61 -11.27
N THR A 331 -2.97 -15.51 -10.54
CA THR A 331 -2.17 -14.29 -10.77
C THR A 331 -1.04 -14.08 -9.76
N GLY A 332 -1.12 -14.68 -8.57
CA GLY A 332 -0.19 -14.50 -7.46
C GLY A 332 -0.47 -13.28 -6.56
N ILE A 333 -1.50 -12.47 -6.84
CA ILE A 333 -1.91 -11.36 -5.97
C ILE A 333 -3.42 -11.13 -6.06
N ALA A 334 -4.11 -10.96 -4.93
CA ALA A 334 -5.51 -10.60 -4.88
C ALA A 334 -5.74 -9.32 -4.05
N MET A 335 -6.54 -8.43 -4.62
CA MET A 335 -6.91 -7.12 -4.06
C MET A 335 -8.43 -6.96 -4.07
N PHE A 336 -8.93 -5.97 -3.33
CA PHE A 336 -10.36 -5.69 -3.20
C PHE A 336 -10.70 -4.26 -3.64
N ARG A 337 -11.96 -4.05 -4.00
CA ARG A 337 -12.46 -2.77 -4.52
C ARG A 337 -12.93 -1.87 -3.38
N ASP A 338 -12.46 -0.62 -3.35
CA ASP A 338 -13.04 0.41 -2.50
C ASP A 338 -14.48 0.76 -2.95
N ARG A 339 -15.15 1.61 -2.17
CA ARG A 339 -16.47 2.16 -2.49
C ARG A 339 -16.45 2.78 -3.87
N SER A 340 -17.56 2.66 -4.60
CA SER A 340 -17.75 3.39 -5.85
C SER A 340 -17.83 4.90 -5.56
N TYR A 341 -16.69 5.58 -5.67
CA TYR A 341 -16.49 7.02 -5.46
C TYR A 341 -16.07 7.70 -6.78
N ASP A 342 -16.45 8.97 -6.94
CA ASP A 342 -16.29 9.76 -8.18
C ASP A 342 -15.04 10.66 -8.18
N GLY A 343 -14.04 10.32 -7.37
CA GLY A 343 -12.75 11.01 -7.36
C GLY A 343 -12.09 11.01 -8.75
N GLN A 344 -11.64 12.19 -9.20
CA GLN A 344 -10.87 12.35 -10.44
C GLN A 344 -9.41 12.74 -10.20
N LYS A 345 -8.50 12.08 -10.92
CA LYS A 345 -7.07 12.40 -10.92
C LYS A 345 -6.67 13.31 -12.10
N PRO A 346 -5.48 13.94 -12.08
CA PRO A 346 -4.93 14.67 -13.24
C PRO A 346 -4.77 13.80 -14.49
N ASP A 347 -4.93 14.39 -15.67
CA ASP A 347 -4.80 13.67 -16.96
C ASP A 347 -3.36 13.21 -17.21
N GLU A 348 -2.38 13.96 -16.70
CA GLU A 348 -0.97 13.68 -16.78
C GLU A 348 -0.61 12.35 -16.11
N CYS A 349 -1.38 11.89 -15.10
CA CYS A 349 -1.17 10.59 -14.47
C CYS A 349 -1.31 9.44 -15.48
N ILE A 350 -2.29 9.50 -16.40
CA ILE A 350 -2.49 8.46 -17.42
C ILE A 350 -1.30 8.44 -18.38
N LYS A 351 -0.86 9.62 -18.82
CA LYS A 351 0.32 9.77 -19.67
C LYS A 351 1.56 9.22 -18.98
N ALA A 352 1.76 9.56 -17.70
CA ALA A 352 2.87 9.07 -16.90
C ALA A 352 2.89 7.54 -16.81
N MET A 353 1.76 6.90 -16.47
CA MET A 353 1.69 5.44 -16.38
C MET A 353 2.02 4.78 -17.72
N ARG A 354 1.49 5.29 -18.84
CA ARG A 354 1.81 4.78 -20.19
C ARG A 354 3.30 4.91 -20.54
N MET A 355 3.98 5.95 -20.05
CA MET A 355 5.42 6.14 -20.27
C MET A 355 6.29 5.15 -19.48
N MET A 356 5.79 4.61 -18.36
CA MET A 356 6.50 3.67 -17.49
C MET A 356 6.26 2.18 -17.82
N MET A 357 5.28 1.89 -18.69
CA MET A 357 5.03 0.55 -19.22
C MET A 357 6.19 0.07 -20.11
N PRO A 358 6.31 -1.26 -20.37
CA PRO A 358 7.36 -1.79 -21.23
C PRO A 358 7.41 -1.12 -22.61
N SER A 359 8.57 -0.57 -22.95
CA SER A 359 8.83 0.13 -24.22
C SER A 359 8.86 -0.82 -25.42
N SER A 360 8.84 -0.28 -26.64
CA SER A 360 9.03 -1.06 -27.87
C SER A 360 10.38 -1.77 -27.91
N GLU A 361 11.39 -1.13 -27.35
CA GLU A 361 12.76 -1.64 -27.26
C GLU A 361 12.82 -2.84 -26.31
N GLU A 362 12.14 -2.75 -25.16
CA GLU A 362 11.99 -3.90 -24.24
C GLU A 362 11.20 -5.04 -24.86
N GLN A 363 10.13 -4.75 -25.60
CA GLN A 363 9.35 -5.77 -26.30
C GLN A 363 10.20 -6.54 -27.32
N THR A 364 11.05 -5.82 -28.05
CA THR A 364 11.86 -6.38 -29.13
C THR A 364 13.05 -7.18 -28.59
N LEU A 365 13.77 -6.64 -27.61
CA LEU A 365 15.03 -7.21 -27.13
C LEU A 365 14.87 -8.12 -25.90
N TRP A 366 13.85 -7.89 -25.07
CA TRP A 366 13.65 -8.56 -23.77
C TRP A 366 12.29 -9.26 -23.63
N GLN A 367 11.40 -9.15 -24.61
CA GLN A 367 10.06 -9.76 -24.59
C GLN A 367 9.15 -9.28 -23.45
N HIS A 368 9.48 -8.17 -22.78
CA HIS A 368 8.57 -7.54 -21.82
C HIS A 368 7.35 -7.00 -22.57
N GLN A 369 6.15 -7.34 -22.12
CA GLN A 369 4.91 -6.90 -22.79
C GLN A 369 3.87 -6.44 -21.78
N ALA A 370 3.13 -5.40 -22.16
CA ALA A 370 1.93 -5.01 -21.45
C ALA A 370 0.88 -6.13 -21.51
N LYS A 371 0.40 -6.60 -20.36
CA LYS A 371 -0.64 -7.64 -20.27
C LYS A 371 -2.06 -7.08 -20.38
N TYR A 372 -2.22 -5.79 -20.15
CA TYR A 372 -3.51 -5.11 -20.18
C TYR A 372 -3.51 -4.03 -21.26
N THR A 373 -4.55 -4.06 -22.08
CA THR A 373 -4.86 -3.04 -23.09
C THR A 373 -6.36 -2.86 -23.15
N LYS A 374 -6.82 -1.75 -23.74
CA LYS A 374 -8.26 -1.52 -23.97
C LYS A 374 -8.95 -2.73 -24.62
N LYS A 375 -8.36 -3.29 -25.69
CA LYS A 375 -8.92 -4.44 -26.41
C LYS A 375 -8.98 -5.71 -25.57
N VAL A 376 -7.90 -6.02 -24.84
CA VAL A 376 -7.85 -7.19 -23.94
C VAL A 376 -8.91 -7.06 -22.85
N ASN A 377 -9.07 -5.87 -22.26
CA ASN A 377 -10.04 -5.65 -21.20
C ASN A 377 -11.48 -5.65 -21.71
N GLU A 378 -11.75 -5.15 -22.91
CA GLU A 378 -13.07 -5.30 -23.56
C GLU A 378 -13.45 -6.77 -23.81
N ASP A 379 -12.46 -7.63 -24.07
CA ASP A 379 -12.68 -9.07 -24.20
C ASP A 379 -12.94 -9.74 -22.85
N VAL A 380 -12.10 -9.47 -21.83
CA VAL A 380 -12.26 -9.96 -20.46
C VAL A 380 -13.63 -9.60 -19.89
N MET A 381 -14.06 -8.34 -20.03
CA MET A 381 -15.36 -7.89 -19.53
C MET A 381 -16.54 -8.62 -20.18
N ARG A 382 -16.38 -9.17 -21.39
CA ARG A 382 -17.42 -9.95 -22.08
C ARG A 382 -17.36 -11.45 -21.77
N ASN A 383 -16.15 -11.99 -21.65
CA ASN A 383 -15.92 -13.44 -21.72
C ASN A 383 -15.35 -14.06 -20.43
N ASN A 384 -14.84 -13.26 -19.50
CA ASN A 384 -14.19 -13.76 -18.28
C ASN A 384 -14.59 -12.92 -17.04
N PRO A 385 -15.71 -13.28 -16.39
CA PRO A 385 -16.22 -12.59 -15.20
C PRO A 385 -15.27 -12.61 -14.00
N ILE A 386 -14.39 -13.61 -13.89
CA ILE A 386 -13.44 -13.72 -12.77
C ILE A 386 -12.44 -12.56 -12.83
N ASP A 387 -11.93 -12.24 -14.02
CA ASP A 387 -10.94 -11.17 -14.20
C ASP A 387 -11.57 -9.78 -14.43
N ALA A 388 -12.90 -9.67 -14.36
CA ALA A 388 -13.63 -8.42 -14.58
C ALA A 388 -13.23 -7.29 -13.61
N GLY A 389 -12.79 -7.62 -12.39
CA GLY A 389 -12.30 -6.63 -11.43
C GLY A 389 -11.03 -5.92 -11.92
N ALA A 390 -10.05 -6.68 -12.42
CA ALA A 390 -8.79 -6.12 -12.94
C ALA A 390 -9.03 -5.26 -14.20
N ALA A 391 -9.90 -5.74 -15.09
CA ALA A 391 -10.34 -4.98 -16.27
C ALA A 391 -11.08 -3.69 -15.87
N THR A 392 -11.90 -3.73 -14.80
CA THR A 392 -12.58 -2.55 -14.26
C THR A 392 -11.59 -1.51 -13.76
N PHE A 393 -10.55 -1.91 -13.01
CA PHE A 393 -9.49 -1.00 -12.56
C PHE A 393 -8.79 -0.33 -13.74
N TYR A 394 -8.34 -1.13 -14.72
CA TYR A 394 -7.71 -0.57 -15.92
C TYR A 394 -8.63 0.41 -16.64
N ASN A 395 -9.88 0.03 -16.93
CA ASN A 395 -10.79 0.87 -17.71
C ASN A 395 -11.13 2.18 -16.97
N LYS A 396 -11.41 2.13 -15.67
CA LYS A 396 -11.74 3.31 -14.88
C LYS A 396 -10.55 4.27 -14.69
N TYR A 397 -9.34 3.74 -14.60
CA TYR A 397 -8.13 4.54 -14.36
C TYR A 397 -7.35 4.92 -15.62
N MET A 398 -7.08 3.98 -16.52
CA MET A 398 -6.25 4.21 -17.72
C MET A 398 -7.05 4.78 -18.88
N GLU A 399 -8.33 4.43 -18.99
CA GLU A 399 -9.24 4.94 -20.02
C GLU A 399 -10.24 5.98 -19.47
N GLY A 400 -10.23 6.20 -18.16
CA GLY A 400 -11.04 7.18 -17.44
C GLY A 400 -10.23 7.99 -16.42
N LYS A 401 -10.91 8.81 -15.63
CA LYS A 401 -10.24 9.68 -14.63
C LYS A 401 -10.36 9.18 -13.20
N SER A 402 -10.99 8.05 -12.96
CA SER A 402 -11.20 7.55 -11.59
C SER A 402 -9.88 7.18 -10.90
N TYR A 403 -9.85 7.43 -9.59
CA TYR A 403 -8.88 6.93 -8.59
C TYR A 403 -9.66 6.64 -7.29
N HIS A 404 -9.03 6.11 -6.24
CA HIS A 404 -9.70 5.55 -5.06
C HIS A 404 -10.57 4.32 -5.38
N MET A 405 -10.00 3.39 -6.13
CA MET A 405 -10.67 2.16 -6.54
C MET A 405 -10.22 0.96 -5.74
N ALA A 406 -8.99 0.99 -5.20
CA ALA A 406 -8.41 -0.11 -4.45
C ALA A 406 -8.59 0.07 -2.94
N GLU A 407 -8.96 -1.00 -2.26
CA GLU A 407 -8.98 -1.07 -0.81
C GLU A 407 -7.76 -1.89 -0.36
N SER A 408 -6.86 -1.25 0.39
CA SER A 408 -5.56 -1.81 0.77
C SER A 408 -5.48 -2.28 2.23
N GLY A 409 -6.64 -2.45 2.89
CA GLY A 409 -6.76 -3.02 4.23
C GLY A 409 -6.44 -4.51 4.31
N LEU A 410 -6.65 -5.26 3.22
CA LEU A 410 -6.30 -6.68 3.13
C LEU A 410 -5.86 -7.03 1.72
N ILE A 411 -4.69 -7.68 1.59
CA ILE A 411 -4.12 -8.09 0.29
C ILE A 411 -3.56 -9.50 0.44
N VAL A 412 -3.82 -10.37 -0.53
CA VAL A 412 -3.22 -11.70 -0.61
C VAL A 412 -2.10 -11.68 -1.63
N MET A 413 -0.91 -12.14 -1.31
CA MET A 413 0.23 -12.08 -2.23
C MET A 413 1.12 -13.31 -2.16
N HIS A 414 1.65 -13.71 -3.32
CA HIS A 414 2.73 -14.67 -3.45
C HIS A 414 4.01 -13.89 -3.70
N LYS A 415 4.72 -13.55 -2.62
CA LYS A 415 5.87 -12.64 -2.66
C LYS A 415 6.94 -13.09 -3.64
N LYS A 416 7.28 -14.38 -3.71
CA LYS A 416 8.30 -14.84 -4.68
C LYS A 416 7.96 -14.50 -6.12
N LYS A 417 6.68 -14.69 -6.53
CA LYS A 417 6.18 -14.38 -7.87
C LYS A 417 6.02 -12.87 -8.10
N LYS A 418 5.85 -12.09 -7.03
CA LYS A 418 5.47 -10.67 -7.06
C LYS A 418 6.54 -9.71 -6.58
N LEU A 419 7.73 -10.20 -6.23
CA LEU A 419 8.77 -9.36 -5.64
C LEU A 419 9.16 -8.22 -6.58
N SER A 420 9.27 -8.50 -7.88
CA SER A 420 9.59 -7.49 -8.90
C SER A 420 8.55 -6.38 -8.95
N SER A 421 7.29 -6.74 -9.17
CA SER A 421 6.19 -5.79 -9.23
C SER A 421 5.91 -5.07 -7.91
N LEU A 422 6.12 -5.69 -6.75
CA LEU A 422 6.00 -5.05 -5.43
C LEU A 422 7.06 -3.97 -5.21
N ILE A 423 8.31 -4.20 -5.63
CA ILE A 423 9.38 -3.19 -5.57
C ILE A 423 9.09 -2.06 -6.55
N ASN A 424 8.56 -2.35 -7.74
CA ASN A 424 8.07 -1.32 -8.65
C ASN A 424 6.93 -0.50 -8.06
N SER A 425 5.96 -1.14 -7.40
CA SER A 425 4.89 -0.43 -6.69
C SER A 425 5.45 0.51 -5.61
N PHE A 426 6.45 0.05 -4.85
CA PHE A 426 7.14 0.87 -3.85
C PHE A 426 7.84 2.07 -4.50
N MET A 427 8.68 1.84 -5.50
CA MET A 427 9.41 2.92 -6.19
C MET A 427 8.47 3.88 -6.91
N LEU A 428 7.36 3.39 -7.44
CA LEU A 428 6.32 4.22 -8.03
C LEU A 428 5.67 5.12 -6.96
N HIS A 429 5.27 4.57 -5.82
CA HIS A 429 4.71 5.37 -4.73
C HIS A 429 5.74 6.39 -4.23
N MET A 430 7.01 6.03 -4.10
CA MET A 430 8.05 6.96 -3.66
C MET A 430 8.23 8.15 -4.62
N ASN A 431 8.27 7.92 -5.94
CA ASN A 431 8.44 8.99 -6.93
C ASN A 431 7.15 9.80 -7.17
N PHE A 432 5.98 9.20 -6.95
CA PHE A 432 4.68 9.83 -7.26
C PHE A 432 3.83 10.22 -6.04
N ALA A 433 4.37 10.14 -4.83
CA ALA A 433 3.64 10.44 -3.60
C ALA A 433 2.94 11.81 -3.61
N ASN A 434 3.51 12.79 -4.32
CA ASN A 434 3.02 14.17 -4.35
C ASN A 434 2.23 14.53 -5.62
N HIS A 435 1.94 13.56 -6.51
CA HIS A 435 1.32 13.80 -7.83
C HIS A 435 -0.20 13.58 -7.87
N TRP A 436 -0.82 13.22 -6.74
CA TRP A 436 -2.28 13.01 -6.63
C TRP A 436 -2.83 11.98 -7.64
N CYS A 437 -1.96 11.07 -8.10
CA CYS A 437 -2.33 9.96 -8.98
C CYS A 437 -2.93 8.76 -8.23
N SER A 438 -2.88 8.79 -6.90
CA SER A 438 -3.39 7.80 -5.96
C SER A 438 -3.73 8.49 -4.66
N HIS A 439 -4.65 7.94 -3.88
CA HIS A 439 -4.81 8.30 -2.49
C HIS A 439 -4.02 7.34 -1.60
N GLY A 440 -2.91 7.83 -1.07
CA GLY A 440 -1.96 7.00 -0.33
C GLY A 440 -1.38 5.89 -1.22
N ASP A 441 -1.24 4.69 -0.66
CA ASP A 441 -0.66 3.50 -1.29
C ASP A 441 -1.58 2.79 -2.28
N LYS A 442 -2.89 3.01 -2.18
CA LYS A 442 -3.95 2.16 -2.74
C LYS A 442 -3.77 1.83 -4.22
N GLU A 443 -3.62 2.84 -5.09
CA GLU A 443 -3.52 2.58 -6.54
C GLU A 443 -2.13 2.08 -6.93
N TYR A 444 -1.08 2.47 -6.20
CA TYR A 444 0.30 2.11 -6.55
C TYR A 444 0.57 0.61 -6.46
N LEU A 445 -0.20 -0.12 -5.65
CA LEU A 445 -0.10 -1.58 -5.57
C LEU A 445 -0.40 -2.24 -6.91
N TRP A 446 -1.57 -2.00 -7.50
CA TRP A 446 -1.95 -2.61 -8.78
C TRP A 446 -1.28 -1.91 -9.97
N LEU A 447 -1.01 -0.59 -9.89
CA LEU A 447 -0.28 0.12 -10.94
C LEU A 447 1.15 -0.41 -11.10
N GLY A 448 1.82 -0.76 -10.01
CA GLY A 448 3.13 -1.41 -10.09
C GLY A 448 3.08 -2.76 -10.80
N GLN A 449 2.02 -3.56 -10.60
CA GLN A 449 1.78 -4.78 -11.38
C GLN A 449 1.61 -4.47 -12.88
N LEU A 450 0.77 -3.47 -13.19
CA LEU A 450 0.48 -3.04 -14.55
C LEU A 450 1.74 -2.61 -15.31
N ILE A 451 2.54 -1.70 -14.73
CA ILE A 451 3.75 -1.18 -15.39
C ILE A 451 4.88 -2.21 -15.43
N SER A 452 4.85 -3.23 -14.58
CA SER A 452 5.79 -4.36 -14.64
C SER A 452 5.46 -5.33 -15.77
N GLY A 453 4.28 -5.23 -16.39
CA GLY A 453 3.81 -6.22 -17.34
C GLY A 453 3.39 -7.54 -16.67
N GLU A 454 2.98 -7.48 -15.40
CA GLU A 454 2.50 -8.63 -14.64
C GLU A 454 0.97 -8.67 -14.57
N THR A 455 0.41 -9.88 -14.47
CA THR A 455 -1.03 -10.07 -14.20
C THR A 455 -1.35 -9.89 -12.72
N TYR A 456 -2.51 -9.32 -12.42
CA TYR A 456 -3.02 -9.14 -11.06
C TYR A 456 -4.52 -9.43 -11.00
N TYR A 457 -5.01 -9.85 -9.84
CA TYR A 457 -6.43 -10.05 -9.59
C TYR A 457 -7.00 -8.98 -8.66
N VAL A 458 -8.21 -8.54 -8.99
CA VAL A 458 -9.05 -7.70 -8.15
C VAL A 458 -10.40 -8.39 -8.07
N ASP A 459 -10.92 -8.54 -6.85
CA ASP A 459 -12.23 -9.16 -6.66
C ASP A 459 -13.30 -8.42 -7.48
N PRO A 460 -14.08 -9.11 -8.33
CA PRO A 460 -15.09 -8.46 -9.14
C PRO A 460 -16.24 -7.89 -8.29
N LEU A 461 -16.51 -8.44 -7.09
CA LEU A 461 -17.57 -7.97 -6.20
C LEU A 461 -17.24 -6.57 -5.66
N PRO A 462 -18.14 -5.59 -5.83
CA PRO A 462 -18.01 -4.28 -5.19
C PRO A 462 -18.10 -4.39 -3.66
N ALA A 463 -17.66 -3.32 -2.99
CA ALA A 463 -17.79 -3.21 -1.54
C ALA A 463 -19.25 -3.23 -1.06
N ALA A 464 -19.46 -3.74 0.15
CA ALA A 464 -20.74 -3.80 0.83
C ALA A 464 -20.84 -2.78 1.98
N ALA A 465 -22.02 -2.23 2.17
CA ALA A 465 -22.41 -1.48 3.37
C ALA A 465 -22.91 -2.47 4.43
N LEU A 466 -22.63 -2.20 5.71
CA LEU A 466 -23.12 -3.00 6.84
C LEU A 466 -23.39 -2.14 8.08
N GLY A 467 -24.35 -2.55 8.90
CA GLY A 467 -24.66 -1.92 10.17
C GLY A 467 -26.14 -2.02 10.54
N VAL A 468 -26.62 -1.03 11.30
CA VAL A 468 -28.02 -0.92 11.72
C VAL A 468 -28.82 -0.19 10.64
N PRO A 469 -29.89 -0.80 10.08
CA PRO A 469 -30.70 -0.14 9.06
C PRO A 469 -31.66 0.88 9.67
N GLN A 470 -31.72 2.06 9.07
CA GLN A 470 -32.69 3.12 9.35
C GLN A 470 -33.82 3.03 8.32
N LEU A 471 -35.07 3.05 8.79
CA LEU A 471 -36.25 3.03 7.92
C LEU A 471 -36.51 4.43 7.38
N LEU A 472 -36.60 4.56 6.05
CA LEU A 472 -37.02 5.77 5.37
C LEU A 472 -38.43 5.57 4.80
N ASN A 473 -39.40 6.32 5.34
CA ASN A 473 -40.79 6.30 4.90
C ASN A 473 -41.11 7.58 4.13
N ASN A 474 -41.63 7.49 2.89
CA ASN A 474 -42.36 8.59 2.28
C ASN A 474 -43.87 8.26 2.26
N GLY A 475 -44.68 9.13 2.88
CA GLY A 475 -46.14 9.02 2.75
C GLY A 475 -46.79 7.76 3.33
N GLY A 476 -46.17 7.11 4.31
CA GLY A 476 -46.75 5.99 5.06
C GLY A 476 -46.46 4.59 4.51
N HIS A 477 -45.69 4.46 3.43
CA HIS A 477 -45.12 3.20 2.96
C HIS A 477 -43.62 3.16 3.27
N LEU A 478 -43.12 1.97 3.63
CA LEU A 478 -41.68 1.76 3.80
C LEU A 478 -41.07 1.65 2.41
N ASP A 479 -40.30 2.66 2.02
CA ASP A 479 -39.72 2.70 0.68
C ASP A 479 -38.29 2.16 0.69
N GLU A 480 -37.48 2.57 1.68
CA GLU A 480 -36.03 2.33 1.68
C GLU A 480 -35.46 2.06 3.07
N TYR A 481 -34.41 1.26 3.10
CA TYR A 481 -33.51 1.11 4.25
C TYR A 481 -32.23 1.88 3.98
N LYS A 482 -31.76 2.66 4.95
CA LYS A 482 -30.48 3.37 4.91
C LYS A 482 -29.53 2.81 5.95
N ILE A 483 -28.32 2.46 5.54
CA ILE A 483 -27.22 2.12 6.45
C ILE A 483 -26.21 3.26 6.42
N CYS A 484 -25.71 3.67 7.59
CA CYS A 484 -24.59 4.59 7.74
C CYS A 484 -23.55 3.96 8.66
N SER A 485 -22.30 3.84 8.20
CA SER A 485 -21.22 3.22 8.97
C SER A 485 -19.85 3.74 8.52
N ALA A 486 -18.89 3.78 9.45
CA ALA A 486 -17.49 4.08 9.14
C ALA A 486 -16.77 2.90 8.43
N GLN A 487 -17.39 1.73 8.44
CA GLN A 487 -16.84 0.51 7.90
C GLN A 487 -17.12 0.33 6.40
N ILE A 488 -16.35 -0.57 5.80
CA ILE A 488 -16.54 -1.12 4.45
C ILE A 488 -16.37 -2.63 4.54
N ALA A 489 -17.32 -3.40 4.00
CA ALA A 489 -17.26 -4.86 3.99
C ALA A 489 -16.94 -5.40 2.60
N HIS A 490 -16.34 -6.59 2.56
CA HIS A 490 -16.15 -7.37 1.34
C HIS A 490 -16.80 -8.74 1.51
N MET A 491 -17.63 -9.11 0.54
CA MET A 491 -18.38 -10.36 0.55
C MET A 491 -17.74 -11.41 -0.37
N ASP A 492 -18.01 -12.67 -0.10
CA ASP A 492 -17.70 -13.80 -0.98
C ASP A 492 -18.85 -14.05 -1.99
N LYS A 493 -18.63 -14.94 -2.95
CA LYS A 493 -19.61 -15.35 -3.98
C LYS A 493 -20.91 -15.95 -3.39
N ASP A 494 -20.86 -16.49 -2.17
CA ASP A 494 -22.03 -16.99 -1.44
C ASP A 494 -22.73 -15.89 -0.59
N GLY A 495 -22.21 -14.66 -0.65
CA GLY A 495 -22.69 -13.50 0.10
C GLY A 495 -22.30 -13.49 1.57
N SER A 496 -21.44 -14.41 2.04
CA SER A 496 -20.82 -14.30 3.37
C SER A 496 -19.85 -13.12 3.42
N ILE A 497 -19.67 -12.51 4.59
CA ILE A 497 -18.68 -11.45 4.77
C ILE A 497 -17.30 -12.10 4.95
N LEU A 498 -16.34 -11.71 4.12
CA LEU A 498 -14.95 -12.16 4.23
C LEU A 498 -14.20 -11.33 5.26
N TRP A 499 -14.28 -10.01 5.14
CA TRP A 499 -13.57 -9.07 6.00
C TRP A 499 -14.17 -7.66 5.92
N VAL A 500 -13.81 -6.83 6.90
CA VAL A 500 -14.26 -5.44 7.04
C VAL A 500 -13.06 -4.53 7.30
N ASN A 501 -12.98 -3.36 6.66
CA ASN A 501 -12.05 -2.30 7.05
C ASN A 501 -12.76 -1.22 7.89
N GLY A 502 -12.03 -0.60 8.82
CA GLY A 502 -12.49 0.48 9.70
C GLY A 502 -12.76 0.04 11.15
N GLY A 503 -12.26 -1.13 11.55
CA GLY A 503 -12.53 -1.76 12.85
C GLY A 503 -14.00 -2.16 13.00
N LEU A 504 -14.40 -2.56 14.21
CA LEU A 504 -15.80 -2.92 14.52
C LEU A 504 -16.35 -2.10 15.70
N LYS A 505 -15.93 -0.84 15.81
CA LYS A 505 -16.60 0.20 16.62
C LYS A 505 -17.35 1.16 15.69
N ASN A 506 -18.38 1.83 16.17
CA ASN A 506 -19.08 2.85 15.37
C ASN A 506 -18.16 3.99 14.92
N CYS A 507 -17.13 4.32 15.70
CA CYS A 507 -16.01 5.11 15.22
C CYS A 507 -14.66 4.55 15.69
N LYS A 508 -13.68 4.52 14.78
CA LYS A 508 -12.32 4.05 15.07
C LYS A 508 -11.41 5.11 15.70
N PHE A 509 -11.84 6.37 15.70
CA PHE A 509 -11.07 7.51 16.21
C PHE A 509 -11.70 8.06 17.48
N ASP A 510 -10.88 8.69 18.32
CA ASP A 510 -11.39 9.66 19.30
C ASP A 510 -11.76 10.96 18.56
N ALA A 511 -13.02 11.05 18.12
CA ALA A 511 -13.47 12.05 17.15
C ALA A 511 -14.40 13.12 17.72
N VAL A 512 -14.93 12.95 18.93
CA VAL A 512 -16.05 13.78 19.43
C VAL A 512 -15.71 15.25 19.47
N GLU A 513 -14.59 15.64 20.06
CA GLU A 513 -14.22 17.06 20.15
C GLU A 513 -13.98 17.70 18.79
N LYS A 514 -13.35 16.95 17.87
CA LYS A 514 -13.11 17.42 16.50
C LYS A 514 -14.43 17.60 15.75
N ASP A 515 -15.29 16.59 15.80
CA ASP A 515 -16.57 16.56 15.09
C ASP A 515 -17.52 17.65 15.59
N PHE A 516 -17.65 17.82 16.92
CA PHE A 516 -18.43 18.93 17.51
C PHE A 516 -17.82 20.29 17.22
N GLY A 517 -16.48 20.41 17.20
CA GLY A 517 -15.80 21.65 16.89
C GLY A 517 -16.02 22.10 15.44
N GLU A 518 -16.00 21.17 14.50
CA GLU A 518 -16.20 21.45 13.07
C GLU A 518 -17.69 21.68 12.73
N TYR A 519 -18.62 20.92 13.33
CA TYR A 519 -20.04 20.96 12.98
C TYR A 519 -20.98 20.99 14.21
N PRO A 520 -20.91 22.03 15.06
CA PRO A 520 -21.63 22.08 16.33
C PRO A 520 -23.15 21.99 16.20
N ASP A 521 -23.75 22.66 15.22
CA ASP A 521 -25.21 22.67 15.02
C ASP A 521 -25.75 21.29 14.62
N TYR A 522 -24.99 20.58 13.78
CA TYR A 522 -25.34 19.23 13.34
C TYR A 522 -25.32 18.26 14.53
N PHE A 523 -24.20 18.19 15.25
CA PHE A 523 -24.05 17.21 16.32
C PHE A 523 -24.90 17.53 17.56
N SER A 524 -25.14 18.80 17.86
CA SER A 524 -26.05 19.20 18.95
C SER A 524 -27.50 18.80 18.67
N THR A 525 -27.94 18.90 17.41
CA THR A 525 -29.28 18.49 17.00
C THR A 525 -29.43 16.96 16.98
N THR A 526 -28.41 16.24 16.50
CA THR A 526 -28.51 14.77 16.29
C THR A 526 -28.21 13.96 17.55
N TYR A 527 -27.24 14.35 18.39
CA TYR A 527 -26.75 13.52 19.51
C TYR A 527 -27.02 14.13 20.89
N THR A 528 -27.63 15.32 20.97
CA THR A 528 -27.96 16.07 22.20
C THR A 528 -26.75 16.56 23.00
N SER A 529 -25.70 15.74 23.19
CA SER A 529 -24.47 16.11 23.92
C SER A 529 -23.23 15.37 23.41
N ARG A 530 -22.05 15.87 23.79
CA ARG A 530 -20.75 15.24 23.49
C ARG A 530 -20.65 13.85 24.10
N GLU A 531 -21.12 13.67 25.33
CA GLU A 531 -21.07 12.38 26.04
C GLU A 531 -21.92 11.31 25.33
N ASN A 532 -23.06 11.69 24.76
CA ASN A 532 -23.89 10.76 23.98
C ASN A 532 -23.21 10.33 22.69
N LEU A 533 -22.56 11.27 21.98
CA LEU A 533 -21.78 10.94 20.80
C LEU A 533 -20.59 10.04 21.14
N GLN A 534 -19.88 10.31 22.24
CA GLN A 534 -18.77 9.49 22.71
C GLN A 534 -19.22 8.06 23.00
N LYS A 535 -20.32 7.90 23.74
CA LYS A 535 -20.91 6.58 24.00
C LYS A 535 -21.25 5.87 22.69
N PHE A 536 -21.88 6.57 21.74
CA PHE A 536 -22.19 5.98 20.44
C PHE A 536 -20.93 5.53 19.69
N TYR A 537 -19.90 6.37 19.61
CA TYR A 537 -18.63 6.07 18.93
C TYR A 537 -17.89 4.88 19.55
N ASP A 538 -17.94 4.73 20.86
CA ASP A 538 -17.27 3.63 21.58
C ASP A 538 -18.00 2.29 21.50
N LEU A 539 -19.29 2.29 21.15
CA LEU A 539 -20.05 1.05 20.99
C LEU A 539 -19.51 0.21 19.83
N GLY A 540 -19.54 -1.10 20.04
CA GLY A 540 -19.30 -2.07 18.98
C GLY A 540 -20.35 -1.95 17.88
N LEU A 541 -19.95 -2.19 16.65
CA LEU A 541 -20.82 -2.19 15.49
C LEU A 541 -21.86 -3.32 15.63
N ASP A 542 -23.14 -2.94 15.65
CA ASP A 542 -24.25 -3.89 15.59
C ASP A 542 -24.61 -4.18 14.14
N ILE A 543 -24.29 -5.38 13.68
CA ILE A 543 -24.51 -5.81 12.32
C ILE A 543 -25.92 -6.42 12.25
N GLN A 544 -26.87 -5.69 11.67
CA GLN A 544 -28.24 -6.17 11.47
C GLN A 544 -28.58 -6.35 10.00
N MET A 545 -27.95 -5.56 9.13
CA MET A 545 -28.10 -5.63 7.69
C MET A 545 -26.75 -5.42 7.00
N ALA A 546 -26.56 -6.07 5.85
CA ALA A 546 -25.48 -5.76 4.92
C ALA A 546 -25.93 -5.99 3.48
N PHE A 547 -25.46 -5.16 2.54
CA PHE A 547 -25.74 -5.31 1.11
C PHE A 547 -24.67 -4.62 0.26
N ILE A 548 -24.57 -5.00 -1.02
CA ILE A 548 -23.70 -4.36 -2.01
C ILE A 548 -24.49 -3.23 -2.72
N PRO A 549 -24.19 -1.94 -2.48
CA PRO A 549 -24.94 -0.82 -3.07
C PRO A 549 -25.00 -0.84 -4.60
N ASP A 550 -23.88 -1.14 -5.24
CA ASP A 550 -23.74 -1.17 -6.70
C ASP A 550 -24.72 -2.17 -7.38
N PHE A 551 -25.16 -3.21 -6.68
CA PHE A 551 -26.10 -4.20 -7.22
C PHE A 551 -27.56 -3.77 -7.11
N VAL A 552 -27.87 -2.84 -6.21
CA VAL A 552 -29.25 -2.37 -5.94
C VAL A 552 -29.50 -0.94 -6.40
N GLY A 553 -28.54 -0.36 -7.14
CA GLY A 553 -28.58 1.04 -7.58
C GLY A 553 -28.37 2.05 -6.46
N GLY A 554 -27.85 1.60 -5.31
CA GLY A 554 -27.49 2.46 -4.19
C GLY A 554 -26.23 3.27 -4.47
N THR A 555 -26.14 4.46 -3.90
CA THR A 555 -24.95 5.32 -3.97
C THR A 555 -24.26 5.42 -2.62
N TRP A 556 -22.96 5.74 -2.62
CA TRP A 556 -22.19 6.00 -1.41
C TRP A 556 -22.18 7.50 -1.12
N THR A 557 -22.69 7.89 0.04
CA THR A 557 -22.78 9.30 0.47
C THR A 557 -22.02 9.51 1.77
N LYS A 558 -21.15 10.53 1.84
CA LYS A 558 -20.43 10.84 3.08
C LYS A 558 -21.37 11.43 4.13
N ALA A 559 -21.21 11.01 5.37
CA ALA A 559 -21.81 11.61 6.55
C ALA A 559 -20.72 12.32 7.39
N ARG A 560 -21.11 13.12 8.38
CA ARG A 560 -20.18 13.98 9.14
C ARG A 560 -19.52 13.22 10.29
N GLU A 561 -20.18 12.17 10.76
CA GLU A 561 -19.73 11.34 11.86
C GLU A 561 -18.36 10.70 11.61
N CYS A 562 -17.63 10.51 12.70
CA CYS A 562 -16.33 9.88 12.76
C CYS A 562 -15.30 10.59 11.86
N ARG A 563 -15.16 11.91 12.01
CA ARG A 563 -14.26 12.75 11.18
C ARG A 563 -14.55 12.63 9.68
N ALA A 564 -15.83 12.53 9.32
CA ALA A 564 -16.31 12.28 7.96
C ALA A 564 -15.85 10.96 7.31
N PHE A 565 -15.50 9.95 8.12
CA PHE A 565 -15.26 8.58 7.64
C PHE A 565 -16.53 7.74 7.56
N THR A 566 -17.66 8.22 8.08
CA THR A 566 -18.95 7.53 7.95
C THR A 566 -19.51 7.69 6.54
N TRP A 567 -19.94 6.59 5.95
CA TRP A 567 -20.60 6.54 4.65
C TRP A 567 -21.96 5.90 4.76
N CYS A 568 -22.91 6.42 4.01
CA CYS A 568 -24.26 5.93 3.94
C CYS A 568 -24.63 5.43 2.55
N SER A 569 -25.47 4.39 2.51
CA SER A 569 -26.12 3.92 1.28
C SER A 569 -27.55 3.45 1.57
N THR A 570 -28.37 3.38 0.52
CA THR A 570 -29.77 2.96 0.62
C THR A 570 -30.07 1.74 -0.26
N ILE A 571 -31.06 0.97 0.16
CA ILE A 571 -31.66 -0.14 -0.59
C ILE A 571 -33.17 -0.02 -0.51
N LYS A 572 -33.85 -0.14 -1.65
CA LYS A 572 -35.32 -0.15 -1.71
C LYS A 572 -35.86 -1.46 -1.14
N ALA A 573 -36.97 -1.39 -0.40
CA ALA A 573 -37.61 -2.58 0.17
C ALA A 573 -37.93 -3.63 -0.89
N ASP A 574 -38.42 -3.21 -2.07
CA ASP A 574 -38.72 -4.11 -3.19
C ASP A 574 -37.46 -4.79 -3.77
N SER A 575 -36.31 -4.10 -3.77
CA SER A 575 -35.04 -4.66 -4.24
C SER A 575 -34.57 -5.84 -3.37
N MET A 576 -35.02 -5.92 -2.12
CA MET A 576 -34.68 -7.02 -1.23
C MET A 576 -35.31 -8.35 -1.65
N ALA A 577 -36.42 -8.30 -2.40
CA ALA A 577 -37.09 -9.49 -2.91
C ALA A 577 -36.54 -9.95 -4.27
N SER A 578 -35.66 -9.17 -4.90
CA SER A 578 -35.17 -9.44 -6.27
C SER A 578 -34.40 -10.76 -6.37
N ALA A 579 -34.87 -11.65 -7.24
CA ALA A 579 -34.26 -12.95 -7.47
C ALA A 579 -32.81 -12.78 -7.99
N GLY A 580 -31.84 -13.42 -7.33
CA GLY A 580 -30.42 -13.36 -7.70
C GLY A 580 -29.57 -12.39 -6.87
N LEU A 581 -30.18 -11.45 -6.14
CA LEU A 581 -29.45 -10.55 -5.21
C LEU A 581 -29.55 -10.99 -3.74
N GLN A 582 -30.49 -11.88 -3.43
CA GLN A 582 -30.80 -12.31 -2.07
C GLN A 582 -29.59 -12.87 -1.31
N SER A 583 -28.65 -13.55 -1.96
CA SER A 583 -27.44 -14.07 -1.29
C SER A 583 -26.57 -12.95 -0.73
N TYR A 584 -26.50 -11.81 -1.42
CA TYR A 584 -25.70 -10.64 -1.07
C TYR A 584 -26.43 -9.65 -0.15
N ILE A 585 -27.61 -10.02 0.36
CA ILE A 585 -28.37 -9.21 1.31
C ILE A 585 -28.48 -10.00 2.61
N ILE A 586 -27.80 -9.52 3.64
CA ILE A 586 -27.93 -10.01 5.01
C ILE A 586 -28.97 -9.13 5.70
N GLN A 587 -29.92 -9.74 6.40
CA GLN A 587 -30.96 -9.03 7.14
C GLN A 587 -31.44 -9.85 8.35
N LYS A 588 -32.37 -9.28 9.14
CA LYS A 588 -32.97 -9.95 10.29
C LYS A 588 -33.47 -11.36 9.94
N GLY A 589 -33.01 -12.36 10.70
CA GLY A 589 -33.32 -13.78 10.49
C GLY A 589 -32.22 -14.55 9.76
N ASP A 590 -31.21 -13.89 9.20
CA ASP A 590 -30.04 -14.56 8.63
C ASP A 590 -29.20 -15.24 9.73
N SER A 591 -29.00 -16.55 9.57
CA SER A 591 -28.26 -17.39 10.54
C SER A 591 -26.82 -16.94 10.79
N ARG A 592 -26.21 -16.20 9.85
CA ARG A 592 -24.81 -15.74 9.94
C ARG A 592 -24.63 -14.56 10.89
N LEU A 593 -25.68 -13.79 11.15
CA LEU A 593 -25.63 -12.58 11.99
C LEU A 593 -25.10 -12.84 13.41
N GLY A 594 -25.42 -14.00 13.98
CA GLY A 594 -24.93 -14.37 15.32
C GLY A 594 -23.40 -14.47 15.37
N ALA A 595 -22.79 -15.10 14.36
CA ALA A 595 -21.34 -15.23 14.26
C ALA A 595 -20.67 -13.87 14.00
N TYR A 596 -21.26 -13.05 13.11
CA TYR A 596 -20.70 -11.73 12.79
C TYR A 596 -20.70 -10.78 13.98
N ASN A 597 -21.82 -10.71 14.72
CA ASN A 597 -21.88 -9.90 15.94
C ASN A 597 -21.01 -10.46 17.06
N LYS A 598 -20.74 -11.78 17.08
CA LYS A 598 -19.77 -12.34 18.02
C LYS A 598 -18.35 -11.81 17.77
N ILE A 599 -17.94 -11.71 16.51
CA ILE A 599 -16.64 -11.13 16.13
C ILE A 599 -16.59 -9.64 16.49
N ALA A 600 -17.66 -8.88 16.21
CA ALA A 600 -17.75 -7.47 16.59
C ALA A 600 -17.66 -7.25 18.12
N GLU A 601 -18.30 -8.14 18.90
CA GLU A 601 -18.20 -8.14 20.36
C GLU A 601 -16.76 -8.41 20.83
N ILE A 602 -16.11 -9.45 20.29
CA ILE A 602 -14.72 -9.82 20.61
C ILE A 602 -13.78 -8.66 20.30
N TRP A 603 -13.87 -8.10 19.10
CA TRP A 603 -13.09 -6.95 18.69
C TRP A 603 -13.25 -5.78 19.65
N SER A 604 -14.49 -5.44 20.00
CA SER A 604 -14.82 -4.25 20.79
C SER A 604 -14.43 -4.38 22.26
N LYS A 605 -14.56 -5.57 22.84
CA LYS A 605 -14.18 -5.86 24.23
C LYS A 605 -12.69 -6.09 24.44
N SER A 606 -11.95 -6.40 23.38
CA SER A 606 -10.51 -6.60 23.46
C SER A 606 -9.80 -5.30 23.89
N PRO A 607 -8.74 -5.39 24.71
CA PRO A 607 -8.04 -4.22 25.23
C PRO A 607 -7.25 -3.49 24.13
N PHE A 608 -6.92 -2.23 24.39
CA PHE A 608 -5.80 -1.57 23.70
C PHE A 608 -4.49 -1.96 24.37
N LEU A 609 -3.38 -1.93 23.64
CA LEU A 609 -2.06 -2.30 24.17
C LEU A 609 -1.67 -1.50 25.43
N SER A 610 -1.94 -0.21 25.44
CA SER A 610 -1.72 0.70 26.57
C SER A 610 -2.49 0.33 27.84
N SER A 611 -3.61 -0.39 27.72
CA SER A 611 -4.43 -0.83 28.86
C SER A 611 -3.96 -2.14 29.49
N ILE A 612 -2.92 -2.76 28.92
CA ILE A 612 -2.28 -3.95 29.48
C ILE A 612 -1.25 -3.46 30.51
N ALA A 613 -1.44 -3.95 31.75
CA ALA A 613 -0.76 -3.52 32.97
C ALA A 613 0.68 -4.04 33.03
#